data_AF-A0A7X9S8P4-F1
#
_entry.id   AF-A0A7X9S8P4-F1
#
_cell.length_a   1.000
_cell.length_b   1.000
_cell.length_c   1.000
_cell.angle_alpha   90.00
_cell.angle_beta   90.00
_cell.angle_gamma   90.00
#
_symmetry.space_group_name_H-M   'P 1'
#
loop_
_entity.id
_entity.type
_entity.pdbx_description
1 polymer ?
#
loop_
_entity_poly.entity_id
_entity_poly.type
_entity_poly.pdbx_seq_one_letter_code
_entity_poly.pdbx_strand_id
1 'polypeptide(L)'
;MFMKSLGSTLKELREIHRFTLRQVEEATGISNAYLSQLENDKIAKPSANVLYKLSNIYNVELDTLLAAAGIIEKKSSSNKLLNAVALSSDSSLTKEEEEALLDYLRFIRQKQK
;
A
#
# COMPACT_ATOMS: atom_id res chain seq x y z
N MET A 1 -3.63 -11.98 -7.25
CA MET A 1 -4.50 -10.79 -7.12
C MET A 1 -3.92 -9.75 -8.06
N PHE A 2 -4.62 -9.43 -9.15
CA PHE A 2 -4.12 -8.49 -10.16
C PHE A 2 -3.74 -7.17 -9.48
N MET A 3 -2.49 -6.73 -9.64
CA MET A 3 -2.08 -5.39 -9.20
C MET A 3 -2.91 -4.38 -9.99
N LYS A 4 -3.77 -3.64 -9.29
CA LYS A 4 -4.49 -2.50 -9.87
C LYS A 4 -3.45 -1.47 -10.32
N SER A 5 -3.68 -0.85 -11.49
CA SER A 5 -2.88 0.28 -11.94
C SER A 5 -2.98 1.45 -10.95
N LEU A 6 -2.04 2.39 -11.00
CA LEU A 6 -2.15 3.63 -10.25
C LEU A 6 -3.48 4.35 -10.53
N GLY A 7 -3.89 4.48 -11.80
CA GLY A 7 -5.09 5.20 -12.17
C GLY A 7 -6.35 4.56 -11.60
N SER A 8 -6.49 3.25 -11.74
CA SER A 8 -7.62 2.52 -11.15
C SER A 8 -7.64 2.60 -9.62
N THR A 9 -6.47 2.57 -8.98
CA THR A 9 -6.35 2.75 -7.51
C THR A 9 -6.80 4.15 -7.08
N LEU A 10 -6.34 5.20 -7.76
CA LEU A 10 -6.70 6.59 -7.44
C LEU A 10 -8.20 6.85 -7.65
N LYS A 11 -8.78 6.30 -8.73
CA LYS A 11 -10.20 6.43 -9.02
C LYS A 11 -11.06 5.79 -7.94
N GLU A 12 -10.71 4.57 -7.52
CA GLU A 12 -11.40 3.86 -6.45
C GLU A 12 -11.33 4.62 -5.13
N LEU A 13 -10.14 5.11 -4.75
CA LEU A 13 -9.98 5.92 -3.53
C LEU A 13 -10.83 7.18 -3.58
N ARG A 14 -10.85 7.89 -4.72
CA ARG A 14 -11.69 9.07 -4.90
C ARG A 14 -13.18 8.75 -4.71
N GLU A 15 -13.64 7.66 -5.31
CA GLU A 15 -15.05 7.24 -5.26
C GLU A 15 -15.47 6.76 -3.86
N ILE A 16 -14.62 6.00 -3.16
CA ILE A 16 -14.86 5.57 -1.77
C ILE A 16 -14.99 6.77 -0.83
N HIS A 17 -14.14 7.79 -1.02
CA HIS A 17 -14.21 9.04 -0.27
C HIS A 17 -15.31 10.00 -0.77
N ARG A 18 -16.03 9.63 -1.83
CA ARG A 18 -17.09 10.43 -2.47
C ARG A 18 -16.63 11.82 -2.91
N PHE A 19 -15.37 11.94 -3.30
CA PHE A 19 -14.85 13.19 -3.85
C PHE A 19 -15.12 13.30 -5.35
N THR A 20 -15.46 14.49 -5.79
CA THR A 20 -15.35 14.89 -7.20
C THR A 20 -13.90 15.23 -7.51
N LEU A 21 -13.49 15.14 -8.79
CA LEU A 21 -12.15 15.57 -9.22
C LEU A 21 -11.87 17.03 -8.85
N ARG A 22 -12.91 17.88 -8.87
CA ARG A 22 -12.79 19.30 -8.51
C ARG A 22 -12.50 19.50 -7.02
N GLN A 23 -13.13 18.73 -6.14
CA GLN A 23 -12.82 18.78 -4.70
C GLN A 23 -11.39 18.31 -4.40
N VAL A 24 -10.89 17.30 -5.13
CA VAL A 24 -9.51 16.84 -4.99
C VAL A 24 -8.53 17.93 -5.48
N GLU A 25 -8.86 18.60 -6.59
CA GLU A 25 -8.08 19.74 -7.08
C GLU A 25 -8.02 20.87 -6.05
N GLU A 26 -9.15 21.29 -5.51
CA GLU A 26 -9.23 22.37 -4.51
C GLU A 26 -8.40 22.04 -3.25
N ALA A 27 -8.38 20.78 -2.82
CA ALA A 27 -7.65 20.35 -1.63
C ALA A 27 -6.15 20.10 -1.84
N THR A 28 -5.73 19.70 -3.06
CA THR A 28 -4.33 19.29 -3.33
C THR A 28 -3.56 20.30 -4.19
N GLY A 29 -4.26 21.18 -4.90
CA GLY A 29 -3.73 22.05 -5.94
C GLY A 29 -3.30 21.29 -7.21
N ILE A 30 -3.71 20.04 -7.38
CA ILE A 30 -3.44 19.25 -8.59
C ILE A 30 -4.61 19.46 -9.56
N SER A 31 -4.32 19.88 -10.79
CA SER A 31 -5.40 20.26 -11.71
C SER A 31 -6.34 19.10 -12.04
N ASN A 32 -7.63 19.40 -12.20
CA ASN A 32 -8.65 18.39 -12.54
C ASN A 32 -8.29 17.61 -13.81
N ALA A 33 -7.77 18.30 -14.83
CA ALA A 33 -7.29 17.68 -16.06
C ALA A 33 -6.17 16.66 -15.81
N TYR A 34 -5.22 16.98 -14.93
CA TYR A 34 -4.14 16.07 -14.57
C TYR A 34 -4.64 14.88 -13.73
N LEU A 35 -5.53 15.11 -12.77
CA LEU A 35 -6.18 14.04 -12.00
C LEU A 35 -6.94 13.08 -12.91
N SER A 36 -7.67 13.60 -13.91
CA SER A 36 -8.34 12.79 -14.93
C SER A 36 -7.35 11.97 -15.77
N GLN A 37 -6.21 12.55 -16.16
CA GLN A 37 -5.16 11.82 -16.86
C GLN A 37 -4.56 10.68 -16.00
N LEU A 38 -4.40 10.91 -14.69
CA LEU A 38 -3.95 9.88 -13.76
C LEU A 38 -4.97 8.75 -13.65
N GLU A 39 -6.24 9.05 -13.37
CA GLU A 39 -7.31 8.04 -13.17
C GLU A 39 -7.59 7.19 -14.42
N ASN A 40 -7.23 7.70 -15.60
CA ASN A 40 -7.36 6.99 -16.88
C ASN A 40 -6.02 6.41 -17.37
N ASP A 41 -5.02 6.27 -16.50
CA ASP A 41 -3.72 5.66 -16.78
C ASP A 41 -2.91 6.31 -17.92
N LYS A 42 -3.25 7.54 -18.33
CA LYS A 42 -2.48 8.31 -19.32
C LYS A 42 -1.12 8.74 -18.75
N ILE A 43 -1.03 8.85 -17.43
CA ILE A 43 0.19 9.17 -16.70
C ILE A 43 0.42 8.08 -15.66
N ALA A 44 1.38 7.19 -15.93
CA ALA A 44 1.68 6.06 -15.05
C ALA A 44 2.66 6.40 -13.91
N LYS A 45 3.49 7.44 -14.08
CA LYS A 45 4.58 7.80 -13.16
C LYS A 45 4.55 9.30 -12.81
N PRO A 46 3.58 9.76 -12.00
CA PRO A 46 3.60 11.12 -11.47
C PRO A 46 4.77 11.31 -10.48
N SER A 47 5.03 12.56 -10.10
CA SER A 47 6.07 12.86 -9.10
C SER A 47 5.68 12.36 -7.70
N ALA A 48 6.70 12.09 -6.86
CA ALA A 48 6.48 11.68 -5.48
C ALA A 48 5.66 12.72 -4.67
N ASN A 49 5.81 14.01 -4.97
CA ASN A 49 5.04 15.07 -4.33
C ASN A 49 3.53 15.00 -4.67
N VAL A 50 3.19 14.67 -5.92
CA VAL A 50 1.79 14.42 -6.32
C VAL A 50 1.23 13.24 -5.54
N LEU A 51 1.97 12.13 -5.48
CA LEU A 51 1.56 10.93 -4.75
C LEU A 51 1.39 11.21 -3.26
N TYR A 52 2.27 12.00 -2.65
CA TYR A 52 2.16 12.41 -1.25
C TYR A 52 0.91 13.25 -0.96
N LYS A 53 0.59 14.22 -1.82
CA LYS A 53 -0.64 15.00 -1.68
C LYS A 53 -1.90 14.12 -1.79
N LEU A 54 -1.90 13.19 -2.75
CA LEU A 54 -3.00 12.26 -2.96
C LEU A 54 -3.11 11.23 -1.83
N SER A 55 -1.99 10.77 -1.26
CA SER A 55 -2.02 9.85 -0.12
C SER A 55 -2.64 10.50 1.11
N ASN A 56 -2.34 11.79 1.33
CA ASN A 56 -2.88 12.53 2.46
C ASN A 56 -4.40 12.75 2.36
N ILE A 57 -4.91 13.18 1.21
CA ILE A 57 -6.36 13.42 1.05
C ILE A 57 -7.18 12.12 1.07
N TYR A 58 -6.63 11.02 0.56
CA TYR A 58 -7.29 9.71 0.57
C TYR A 58 -6.97 8.89 1.82
N ASN A 59 -6.20 9.43 2.77
CA ASN A 59 -5.82 8.75 4.02
C ASN A 59 -5.27 7.33 3.80
N VAL A 60 -4.33 7.19 2.85
CA VAL A 60 -3.62 5.95 2.55
C VAL A 60 -2.12 6.13 2.77
N GLU A 61 -1.41 5.04 3.05
CA GLU A 61 0.04 5.07 3.13
C GLU A 61 0.65 5.44 1.77
N LEU A 62 1.62 6.36 1.75
CA LEU A 62 2.32 6.77 0.53
C LEU A 62 2.91 5.58 -0.24
N ASP A 63 3.46 4.60 0.49
CA ASP A 63 4.01 3.35 -0.06
C ASP A 63 2.99 2.58 -0.92
N THR A 64 1.70 2.68 -0.58
CA THR A 64 0.64 2.06 -1.38
C THR A 64 0.57 2.68 -2.78
N LEU A 65 0.63 4.00 -2.87
CA LEU A 65 0.58 4.71 -4.15
C LEU A 65 1.91 4.62 -4.91
N LEU A 66 3.04 4.65 -4.22
CA LEU A 66 4.36 4.43 -4.83
C LEU A 66 4.46 3.02 -5.46
N ALA A 67 3.93 2.00 -4.77
CA ALA A 67 3.89 0.64 -5.30
C ALA A 67 2.92 0.51 -6.48
N ALA A 68 1.74 1.14 -6.41
CA ALA A 68 0.78 1.17 -7.52
C ALA A 68 1.33 1.90 -8.77
N ALA A 69 2.20 2.88 -8.57
CA ALA A 69 2.95 3.57 -9.64
C ALA A 69 4.17 2.79 -10.16
N GLY A 70 4.49 1.63 -9.56
CA GLY A 70 5.67 0.84 -9.89
C GLY A 70 7.00 1.53 -9.57
N ILE A 71 7.00 2.49 -8.63
CA ILE A 71 8.20 3.22 -8.19
C ILE A 71 8.96 2.40 -7.14
N ILE A 72 8.23 1.68 -6.29
CA ILE A 72 8.80 0.76 -5.29
C ILE A 72 8.16 -0.62 -5.42
N GLU A 73 8.87 -1.64 -4.96
CA GLU A 73 8.26 -2.96 -4.75
C GLU A 73 7.41 -2.91 -3.48
N LYS A 74 6.18 -3.45 -3.55
CA LYS A 74 5.32 -3.59 -2.38
C LYS A 74 5.98 -4.57 -1.42
N LYS A 75 6.65 -4.06 -0.36
CA LYS A 75 7.08 -4.89 0.76
C LYS A 75 5.81 -5.51 1.34
N SER A 76 5.63 -6.81 1.14
CA SER A 76 4.50 -7.50 1.73
C SER A 76 4.60 -7.30 3.25
N SER A 77 3.51 -6.86 3.87
CA SER A 77 3.43 -6.69 5.33
C SER A 77 3.73 -8.01 6.08
N SER A 78 3.79 -9.14 5.35
CA SER A 78 4.36 -10.42 5.75
C SER A 78 5.73 -10.32 6.41
N ASN A 79 6.52 -9.29 6.07
CA ASN A 79 7.88 -9.15 6.60
C ASN A 79 7.96 -8.47 7.97
N LYS A 80 6.88 -7.94 8.57
CA LYS A 80 6.99 -7.33 9.92
C LYS A 80 7.37 -8.36 10.99
N LEU A 81 6.73 -9.54 10.97
CA LEU A 81 7.08 -10.64 11.88
C LEU A 81 8.45 -11.21 11.56
N LEU A 82 8.77 -11.46 10.28
CA LEU A 82 10.08 -11.96 9.87
C LEU A 82 11.21 -10.98 10.21
N ASN A 83 10.99 -9.68 10.04
CA ASN A 83 11.93 -8.64 10.42
C ASN A 83 12.06 -8.54 11.94
N ALA A 84 10.96 -8.65 12.69
CA ALA A 84 11.01 -8.63 14.16
C ALA A 84 11.79 -9.84 14.70
N VAL A 85 11.57 -11.03 14.12
CA VAL A 85 12.32 -12.24 14.42
C VAL A 85 13.81 -12.03 14.09
N ALA A 86 14.14 -11.58 12.87
CA ALA A 86 15.51 -11.33 12.44
C ALA A 86 16.23 -10.22 13.23
N LEU A 87 15.49 -9.26 13.79
CA LEU A 87 16.04 -8.22 14.68
C LEU A 87 16.21 -8.70 16.12
N SER A 88 15.43 -9.71 16.53
CA SER A 88 15.48 -10.26 17.89
C SER A 88 16.55 -11.35 18.07
N SER A 89 17.06 -11.91 16.98
CA SER A 89 18.08 -12.95 17.00
C SER A 89 19.34 -12.49 16.26
N ASP A 90 20.51 -12.54 16.92
CA ASP A 90 21.83 -12.28 16.29
C ASP A 90 22.19 -13.33 15.21
N SER A 91 21.38 -14.38 15.08
CA SER A 91 21.53 -15.49 14.13
C SER A 91 20.19 -15.84 13.47
N SER A 92 20.25 -16.48 12.30
CA SER A 92 19.08 -17.07 11.64
C SER A 92 18.38 -18.10 12.53
N LEU A 93 17.05 -18.23 12.39
CA LEU A 93 16.29 -19.27 13.09
C LEU A 93 16.80 -20.68 12.74
N THR A 94 16.84 -21.54 13.75
CA THR A 94 16.98 -22.98 13.59
C THR A 94 15.69 -23.60 13.05
N LYS A 95 15.78 -24.82 12.49
CA LYS A 95 14.59 -25.53 11.97
C LYS A 95 13.59 -25.84 13.08
N GLU A 96 14.08 -26.16 14.26
CA GLU A 96 13.30 -26.46 15.45
C GLU A 96 12.51 -25.23 15.93
N GLU A 97 13.13 -24.05 15.92
CA GLU A 97 12.46 -22.79 16.26
C GLU A 97 11.40 -22.40 15.22
N GLU A 98 11.67 -22.63 13.94
CA GLU A 98 10.70 -22.41 12.87
C GLU A 98 9.47 -23.30 13.03
N GLU A 99 9.67 -24.58 13.34
CA GLU A 99 8.59 -25.54 13.57
C GLU A 99 7.74 -25.19 14.80
N ALA A 100 8.38 -24.80 15.91
CA ALA A 100 7.68 -24.36 17.11
C ALA A 100 6.82 -23.10 16.87
N LEU A 101 7.31 -22.16 16.07
CA LEU A 101 6.57 -20.93 15.72
C LEU A 101 5.31 -21.25 14.89
N LEU A 102 5.42 -22.18 13.94
CA LEU A 102 4.30 -22.63 13.10
C LEU A 102 3.23 -23.32 13.94
N ASP A 103 3.62 -24.15 14.90
CA ASP A 103 2.69 -24.82 15.80
C ASP A 103 1.95 -23.85 16.70
N TYR A 104 2.65 -22.84 17.22
CA TYR A 104 2.01 -21.77 17.98
C TYR A 104 0.99 -20.96 17.15
N LEU A 105 1.34 -20.62 15.90
CA LEU A 105 0.42 -19.94 14.98
C LEU A 105 -0.82 -20.80 14.66
N ARG A 106 -0.64 -22.11 14.48
CA ARG A 106 -1.76 -23.05 14.29
C ARG A 106 -2.68 -23.07 15.51
N PHE A 107 -2.11 -23.13 16.71
CA PHE A 107 -2.85 -23.10 17.97
C PHE A 107 -3.69 -21.82 18.13
N ILE A 108 -3.12 -20.63 17.90
CA ILE A 108 -3.86 -19.37 18.00
C ILE A 108 -5.05 -19.35 17.04
N ARG A 109 -4.83 -19.76 15.78
CA ARG A 109 -5.89 -19.77 14.76
C ARG A 109 -7.04 -20.71 15.11
N GLN A 110 -6.74 -21.82 15.77
CA GLN A 110 -7.77 -22.75 16.23
C GLN A 110 -8.60 -22.16 17.38
N LYS A 111 -7.98 -21.37 18.26
CA LYS A 111 -8.65 -20.72 19.40
C LYS A 111 -9.55 -19.53 19.00
N GLN A 112 -9.35 -18.96 17.82
CA GLN A 112 -10.15 -17.84 17.30
C GLN A 112 -11.36 -18.28 16.45
N LYS A 113 -11.54 -19.59 16.24
CA LYS A 113 -12.77 -20.18 15.70
C LYS A 113 -13.72 -20.52 16.83
#